data_AF-A0A6N7QUA2-F1
#
_entry.id   AF-A0A6N7QUA2-F1
#
_cell.length_a   1.000
_cell.length_b   1.000
_cell.length_c   1.000
_cell.angle_alpha   90.00
_cell.angle_beta   90.00
_cell.angle_gamma   90.00
#
_symmetry.space_group_name_H-M   'P 1'
#
loop_
_entity.id
_entity.type
_entity.pdbx_description
1 polymer ?
#
loop_
_entity_poly.entity_id
_entity_poly.type
_entity_poly.pdbx_seq_one_letter_code
_entity_poly.pdbx_strand_id
1 'polypeptide(L)' 'MEGKTDVRMFTNIHTRINSKYRISTIFRKYGNINFTSWAWETIVWRKDDDNERIIEQETSNNLSEVLEKHESFFEKYQS' A
#
# COMPACT_ATOMS: atom_id res chain seq x y z
N MET A 1 -24.94 -10.06 3.76
CA MET A 1 -24.61 -8.63 3.96
C MET A 1 -23.15 -8.47 3.62
N GLU A 2 -22.85 -7.78 2.53
CA GLU A 2 -21.47 -7.46 2.11
C GLU A 2 -20.81 -6.58 3.17
N GLY A 3 -19.72 -7.07 3.76
CA GLY A 3 -18.89 -6.31 4.69
C GLY A 3 -18.24 -5.16 3.94
N LYS A 4 -18.89 -4.00 3.91
CA LYS A 4 -18.31 -2.77 3.38
C LYS A 4 -17.22 -2.31 4.36
N THR A 5 -15.97 -2.61 4.02
CA THR A 5 -14.79 -2.03 4.67
C THR A 5 -14.83 -0.52 4.46
N ASP A 6 -15.04 0.25 5.55
CA ASP A 6 -14.97 1.71 5.52
C ASP A 6 -13.48 2.12 5.45
N VAL A 7 -12.98 2.36 4.24
CA VAL A 7 -11.58 2.73 3.98
C VAL A 7 -11.40 4.22 4.22
N ARG A 8 -11.15 4.61 5.48
CA ARG A 8 -10.67 5.96 5.80
C ARG A 8 -9.14 5.97 5.72
N MET A 9 -8.59 6.62 4.68
CA MET A 9 -7.14 6.82 4.52
C MET A 9 -6.72 8.05 5.34
N PHE A 10 -5.88 7.88 6.36
CA PHE A 10 -5.45 8.99 7.23
C PHE A 10 -4.04 9.49 6.93
N THR A 11 -3.12 8.61 6.51
CA THR A 11 -1.74 8.96 6.15
C THR A 11 -1.28 8.11 4.98
N ASN A 12 -0.82 8.76 3.91
CA ASN A 12 -0.29 8.10 2.72
C ASN A 12 0.99 8.78 2.22
N ILE A 13 1.98 7.95 1.84
CA ILE A 13 3.15 8.36 1.07
C ILE A 13 3.03 7.72 -0.30
N HIS A 14 3.12 8.53 -1.35
CA HIS A 14 3.11 8.05 -2.73
C HIS A 14 4.41 8.43 -3.42
N THR A 15 5.11 7.42 -3.93
CA THR A 15 6.39 7.60 -4.61
C THR A 15 6.25 7.02 -6.02
N ARG A 16 6.31 7.87 -7.04
CA ARG A 16 6.40 7.41 -8.43
C ARG A 16 7.84 7.02 -8.70
N ILE A 17 8.09 5.75 -9.02
CA ILE A 17 9.44 5.26 -9.31
C ILE A 17 9.80 5.61 -10.76
N ASN A 18 8.92 5.31 -11.70
CA ASN A 18 9.09 5.60 -13.13
C ASN A 18 7.73 5.64 -13.85
N SER A 19 7.72 5.61 -15.18
CA SER A 19 6.48 5.62 -15.97
C SER A 19 5.61 4.37 -15.79
N LYS A 20 6.21 3.25 -15.33
CA LYS A 20 5.53 1.96 -15.13
C LYS A 20 5.20 1.68 -13.68
N TYR A 21 5.95 2.18 -12.70
CA TYR A 21 5.81 1.78 -11.31
C TYR A 21 5.59 2.94 -10.33
N ARG A 22 4.73 2.71 -9.33
CA ARG A 22 4.47 3.61 -8.19
C ARG A 22 4.40 2.80 -6.90
N ILE A 23 4.93 3.32 -5.80
CA ILE A 23 4.78 2.78 -4.46
C ILE A 23 3.78 3.64 -3.69
N SER A 24 2.94 3.01 -2.88
CA SER A 24 2.04 3.68 -1.95
C SER A 24 2.16 3.04 -0.58
N THR A 25 2.57 3.81 0.41
CA THR A 25 2.54 3.40 1.82
C THR A 25 1.34 4.07 2.48
N ILE A 26 0.41 3.28 2.98
CA ILE A 26 -0.91 3.76 3.42
C ILE A 26 -1.21 3.16 4.79
N PHE A 27 -1.60 4.00 5.76
CA PHE A 27 -2.19 3.50 7.00
C PHE A 27 -3.68 3.27 6.81
N ARG A 28 -4.11 2.00 6.86
CA ARG A 28 -5.47 1.59 6.52
C ARG A 28 -6.16 0.93 7.71
N LYS A 29 -7.44 1.28 7.88
CA LYS A 29 -8.37 0.59 8.77
C LYS A 29 -8.96 -0.63 8.08
N TYR A 30 -8.92 -1.76 8.76
CA TYR A 30 -9.68 -2.96 8.40
C TYR A 30 -10.77 -3.16 9.43
N GLY A 31 -11.98 -3.42 8.99
CA GLY A 31 -13.05 -3.68 9.93
C GLY A 31 -14.23 -4.38 9.30
N ASN A 32 -14.91 -5.16 10.13
CA ASN A 32 -16.22 -5.71 9.88
C ASN A 32 -17.11 -5.45 11.11
N ILE A 33 -18.31 -6.02 11.14
CA ILE A 33 -19.27 -5.80 12.24
C ILE A 33 -18.74 -6.24 13.63
N ASN A 34 -17.75 -7.12 13.69
CA ASN A 34 -17.25 -7.73 14.93
C ASN A 34 -15.82 -7.31 15.29
N PHE A 35 -15.06 -6.75 14.35
CA PHE A 35 -13.63 -6.48 14.53
C PHE A 35 -13.19 -5.21 13.82
N THR A 36 -12.22 -4.51 14.42
CA THR A 36 -11.53 -3.38 13.82
C THR A 36 -10.04 -3.49 14.11
N SER A 37 -9.20 -3.41 13.08
CA SER A 37 -7.76 -3.27 13.18
C SER A 37 -7.24 -2.17 12.27
N TRP A 38 -5.99 -1.81 12.49
CA TRP A 38 -5.25 -0.87 11.67
C TRP A 38 -3.90 -1.48 11.34
N ALA A 39 -3.45 -1.30 10.11
CA ALA A 39 -2.10 -1.67 9.71
C ALA A 39 -1.61 -0.74 8.61
N TRP A 40 -0.30 -0.62 8.51
CA TRP A 40 0.33 -0.03 7.34
C TRP A 40 0.39 -1.04 6.21
N GLU A 41 0.10 -0.59 5.00
CA GLU A 41 0.34 -1.33 3.77
C GLU A 41 1.39 -0.58 2.95
N THR A 42 2.36 -1.29 2.40
CA THR A 42 3.24 -0.77 1.34
C THR A 42 2.92 -1.55 0.07
N ILE A 43 2.46 -0.83 -0.96
CA ILE A 43 1.86 -1.39 -2.18
C ILE A 43 2.63 -0.90 -3.40
N VAL A 44 3.02 -1.82 -4.29
CA VAL A 44 3.59 -1.51 -5.60
C VAL A 44 2.51 -1.64 -6.67
N TRP A 45 2.30 -0.54 -7.36
CA TRP A 45 1.41 -0.42 -8.51
C TRP A 45 2.23 -0.50 -9.78
N ARG A 46 1.79 -1.33 -10.73
CA ARG A 46 2.26 -1.32 -12.10
C ARG A 46 1.20 -0.73 -13.00
N LYS A 47 1.59 0.24 -13.82
CA LYS A 47 0.79 0.81 -14.89
C LYS A 47 0.98 -0.04 -16.15
N ASP A 48 -0.10 -0.65 -16.61
CA ASP A 48 -0.20 -1.37 -17.87
C ASP A 48 -1.23 -0.63 -18.74
N ASP A 49 -0.75 0.02 -19.80
CA ASP A 49 -1.55 0.88 -20.68
C ASP A 49 -2.38 1.92 -19.89
N ASP A 50 -3.70 1.74 -19.81
CA ASP A 50 -4.65 2.61 -19.10
C ASP A 50 -5.08 2.07 -17.73
N ASN A 51 -4.52 0.94 -17.28
CA ASN A 51 -4.87 0.32 -16.01
C ASN A 51 -3.70 0.34 -15.02
N GLU A 52 -4.01 0.52 -13.73
CA GLU A 52 -3.07 0.28 -12.64
C GLU A 52 -3.45 -1.01 -11.91
N ARG A 53 -2.47 -1.86 -11.64
CA ARG A 53 -2.68 -3.09 -10.86
C ARG A 53 -1.64 -3.22 -9.76
N ILE A 54 -2.05 -3.79 -8.63
CA ILE A 54 -1.14 -4.15 -7.55
C ILE A 54 -0.34 -5.36 -8.00
N ILE A 55 0.99 -5.26 -7.95
CA ILE A 55 1.89 -6.37 -8.29
C ILE A 55 2.64 -6.92 -7.06
N GLU A 56 2.73 -6.12 -6.00
CA GLU A 56 3.34 -6.53 -4.74
C GLU A 56 2.72 -5.70 -3.61
N GLN A 57 2.52 -6.32 -2.45
CA GLN A 57 1.93 -5.70 -1.29
C GLN A 57 2.46 -6.37 -0.02
N GLU A 58 2.83 -5.55 0.96
CA GLU A 58 3.26 -5.98 2.28
C GLU A 58 2.51 -5.19 3.35
N THR A 59 2.31 -5.79 4.53
CA THR A 59 1.65 -5.15 5.66
C THR A 59 2.48 -5.24 6.93
N SER A 60 2.58 -4.15 7.68
CA SER A 60 3.22 -4.15 9.00
C SER A 60 2.52 -3.20 9.97
N ASN A 61 2.66 -3.46 11.27
CA ASN A 61 2.20 -2.58 12.34
C ASN A 61 3.31 -1.68 12.87
N ASN A 62 4.55 -1.86 12.41
CA ASN A 62 5.72 -1.11 12.82
C ASN A 62 6.12 -0.10 11.73
N LEU A 63 6.16 1.19 12.07
CA LEU A 63 6.49 2.24 11.11
C LEU A 63 7.91 2.10 10.52
N SER A 64 8.89 1.65 11.30
CA SER A 64 10.27 1.48 10.82
C SER A 64 10.34 0.41 9.73
N GLU A 65 9.71 -0.75 9.96
CA GLU A 65 9.64 -1.82 8.96
C GLU A 65 8.93 -1.36 7.69
N VAL A 66 7.88 -0.54 7.83
CA VAL A 66 7.13 0.00 6.70
C VAL A 66 8.00 0.88 5.81
N LEU A 67 8.84 1.72 6.41
CA LEU A 67 9.76 2.59 5.68
C LEU A 67 10.89 1.79 5.02
N GLU A 68 11.47 0.82 5.72
CA GLU A 68 12.47 -0.10 5.16
C GLU A 68 11.90 -0.88 3.95
N LYS A 69 10.64 -1.32 4.04
CA LYS A 69 9.94 -1.98 2.93
C LYS A 69 9.69 -1.02 1.77
N HIS A 70 9.34 0.23 2.04
CA HIS A 70 9.16 1.24 1.00
C HIS A 70 10.46 1.47 0.22
N GLU A 71 11.58 1.62 0.92
CA GLU A 71 12.91 1.78 0.34
C GLU A 71 13.31 0.54 -0.47
N SER A 72 13.13 -0.65 0.09
CA SER A 72 13.43 -1.91 -0.61
C SER A 72 12.63 -2.08 -1.91
N PHE A 73 11.35 -1.72 -1.92
CA PHE A 73 10.55 -1.72 -3.15
C PHE A 73 11.00 -0.65 -4.14
N PHE A 74 11.43 0.52 -3.66
CA PHE A 74 11.94 1.57 -4.52
C PHE A 74 13.18 1.07 -5.28
N GLU A 75 14.16 0.53 -4.57
CA GLU A 75 15.38 -0.02 -5.16
C GLU A 75 15.09 -1.16 -6.15
N LYS A 76 14.20 -2.08 -5.77
CA LYS A 76 13.83 -3.26 -6.59
C LYS A 76 13.22 -2.89 -7.94
N TYR A 77 12.37 -1.86 -7.98
CA TYR A 77 11.60 -1.48 -9.18
C TYR A 77 12.12 -0.23 -9.91
N GLN A 78 13.18 0.38 -9.38
CA GLN A 78 13.93 1.45 -10.06
C GLN A 78 14.81 0.90 -11.19
N SER A 79 15.27 -0.35 -11.07
CA SER A 79 16.06 -1.07 -12.08
C SER A 79 15.25 -1.41 -13.33
#